data_AF-A0A1G6L4G9-F1
#
_entry.id   AF-A0A1G6L4G9-F1
#
_cell.length_a   1.000
_cell.length_b   1.000
_cell.length_c   1.000
_cell.angle_alpha   90.00
_cell.angle_beta   90.00
_cell.angle_gamma   90.00
#
_symmetry.space_group_name_H-M   'P 1'
#
loop_
_entity.id
_entity.type
_entity.pdbx_description
1 polymer ?
#
loop_
_entity_poly.entity_id
_entity_poly.type
_entity_poly.pdbx_seq_one_letter_code
_entity_poly.pdbx_strand_id
1 'polypeptide(L)'
;MNGWLYAGSVEALRRNPKVVKGGRSGIAVFYHEGEVYAVDNRCPHMGFPLHMGSLCDGILTCHWHHARFDLQSGGTLDPWADDVPIYRTRVEDGKVWVEPEPCRQRSMEQYRRRLREGMEQNLSLVIAKAVIGLMEAGESPQSIARTGVEFGTRHRQAGWRSGLTILTAMVHLLPKLDHRGQILALYQGLVHVARESAGMGTRFLQEPLPVEGADPKRLARWYRRSVEVRDIQGAERVLLTAIKAGFSEQQLADMMMAAVMDHFYMDTGHALDFHNKAFEVLDQIGSEQRAQVLTSLLPAFRNAERSEELISWQSPVDLVTPLQEAFSRLSEIRFGMVAHGVDERALVDLILGNNPRRTVTEMTEALEKGMAPARLAQLVALAAAERIERFHLQNEFEDWIRVLHTFTHAHAVHQSLRRSLTPELVRGIYHGG
;
A
#
# COMPACT_ATOMS: atom_id res chain seq x y z
N MET A 1 -29.18 31.35 16.38
CA MET A 1 -30.62 31.04 16.29
C MET A 1 -30.86 29.83 17.19
N ASN A 2 -31.24 30.05 18.46
CA ASN A 2 -31.38 28.99 19.46
C ASN A 2 -32.79 28.40 19.40
N GLY A 3 -33.08 27.58 18.40
CA GLY A 3 -34.42 27.03 18.18
C GLY A 3 -34.43 25.51 18.29
N TRP A 4 -34.96 24.98 19.39
CA TRP A 4 -35.38 23.59 19.46
C TRP A 4 -36.48 23.32 18.42
N LEU A 5 -36.48 22.14 17.81
CA LEU A 5 -37.44 21.72 16.80
C LEU A 5 -38.58 20.94 17.43
N TYR A 6 -39.83 21.31 17.13
CA TYR A 6 -40.99 20.57 17.63
C TYR A 6 -41.15 19.22 16.94
N ALA A 7 -41.21 18.15 17.72
CA ALA A 7 -41.32 16.77 17.24
C ALA A 7 -42.71 16.13 17.44
N GLY A 8 -43.65 16.83 18.06
CA GLY A 8 -45.00 16.31 18.35
C GLY A 8 -45.26 16.10 19.84
N SER A 9 -46.38 15.46 20.17
CA SER A 9 -46.69 15.06 21.55
C SER A 9 -46.10 13.69 21.89
N VAL A 10 -45.85 13.45 23.18
CA VAL A 10 -45.41 12.14 23.69
C VAL A 10 -46.39 11.04 23.29
N GLU A 11 -47.70 11.31 23.34
CA GLU A 11 -48.75 10.35 22.96
C GLU A 11 -48.70 9.95 21.49
N ALA A 12 -48.35 10.88 20.59
CA ALA A 12 -48.18 10.57 19.18
C ALA A 12 -46.95 9.67 18.95
N LEU A 13 -45.84 9.98 19.63
CA LEU A 13 -44.59 9.22 19.52
C LEU A 13 -44.68 7.80 20.10
N ARG A 14 -45.55 7.58 21.10
CA ARG A 14 -45.88 6.23 21.61
C ARG A 14 -46.46 5.31 20.54
N ARG A 15 -47.11 5.86 19.51
CA ARG A 15 -47.76 5.08 18.46
C ARG A 15 -46.83 4.83 17.28
N ASN A 16 -46.10 5.86 16.84
CA ASN A 16 -45.23 5.81 15.68
C ASN A 16 -44.05 6.78 15.84
N PRO A 17 -42.87 6.46 15.30
CA PRO A 17 -41.77 7.41 15.25
C PRO A 17 -42.12 8.63 14.40
N LYS A 18 -41.49 9.77 14.70
CA LYS A 18 -41.64 11.01 13.92
C LYS A 18 -40.33 11.40 13.27
N VAL A 19 -40.37 11.81 12.01
CA VAL A 19 -39.24 12.48 11.35
C VAL A 19 -39.44 13.99 11.39
N VAL A 20 -38.45 14.69 11.94
CA VAL A 20 -38.38 16.16 11.99
C VAL A 20 -37.39 16.64 10.93
N LYS A 21 -37.75 17.71 10.21
CA LYS A 21 -36.83 18.38 9.28
C LYS A 21 -35.81 19.18 10.10
N GLY A 22 -34.57 18.72 10.10
CA GLY A 22 -33.46 19.26 10.88
C GLY A 22 -32.23 18.35 10.73
N GLY A 23 -31.09 18.76 11.30
CA GLY A 23 -29.82 18.05 11.12
C GLY A 23 -29.39 17.95 9.66
N ARG A 24 -28.52 16.97 9.35
CA ARG A 24 -27.97 16.80 7.99
C ARG A 24 -28.90 16.01 7.06
N SER A 25 -29.74 15.12 7.59
CA SER A 25 -30.57 14.20 6.77
C SER A 25 -31.95 13.89 7.37
N GLY A 26 -32.45 14.78 8.24
CA GLY A 26 -33.67 14.57 9.02
C GLY A 26 -33.39 13.83 10.32
N ILE A 27 -34.19 14.10 11.35
CA ILE A 27 -34.03 13.53 12.69
C ILE A 27 -35.21 12.60 12.97
N ALA A 28 -34.93 11.32 13.25
CA ALA A 28 -35.94 10.34 13.63
C ALA A 28 -36.07 10.31 15.16
N VAL A 29 -37.29 10.52 15.64
CA VAL A 29 -37.64 10.63 17.06
C VAL A 29 -38.49 9.41 17.45
N PHE A 30 -38.05 8.72 18.49
CA PHE A 30 -38.64 7.48 18.98
C PHE A 30 -39.05 7.65 20.45
N TYR A 31 -40.17 7.04 20.84
CA TYR A 31 -40.50 6.83 22.24
C TYR A 31 -40.25 5.37 22.59
N HIS A 32 -39.49 5.11 23.65
CA HIS A 32 -39.19 3.75 24.10
C HIS A 32 -39.06 3.72 25.62
N GLU A 33 -39.77 2.79 26.25
CA GLU A 33 -39.69 2.52 27.71
C GLU A 33 -39.79 3.74 28.64
N GLY A 34 -40.61 4.73 28.27
CA GLY A 34 -40.79 5.94 29.09
C GLY A 34 -39.98 7.15 28.63
N GLU A 35 -38.98 6.93 27.78
CA GLU A 35 -38.02 7.94 27.36
C GLU A 35 -38.16 8.29 25.87
N VAL A 36 -37.64 9.46 25.49
CA VAL A 36 -37.65 9.94 24.11
C VAL A 36 -36.24 10.08 23.57
N TYR A 37 -35.98 9.39 22.46
CA TYR A 37 -34.68 9.35 21.80
C TYR A 37 -34.76 10.00 20.42
N ALA A 38 -33.68 10.63 19.98
CA ALA A 38 -33.59 11.22 18.65
C ALA A 38 -32.25 10.86 18.01
N VAL A 39 -32.30 10.34 16.78
CA VAL A 39 -31.13 9.91 16.00
C VAL A 39 -31.22 10.45 14.58
N ASP A 40 -30.11 10.47 13.86
CA ASP A 40 -30.12 10.80 12.44
C ASP A 40 -30.98 9.78 11.68
N ASN A 41 -31.94 10.26 10.90
CA ASN A 41 -32.82 9.37 10.15
C ASN A 41 -32.07 8.65 9.02
N ARG A 42 -30.87 9.10 8.63
CA ARG A 42 -30.08 8.44 7.61
C ARG A 42 -29.20 7.35 8.23
N CYS A 43 -29.51 6.09 7.93
CA CYS A 43 -28.70 4.96 8.37
C CYS A 43 -27.22 5.18 7.99
N PRO A 44 -26.29 5.15 8.96
CA PRO A 44 -24.89 5.44 8.69
C PRO A 44 -24.20 4.36 7.84
N HIS A 45 -24.83 3.20 7.61
CA HIS A 45 -24.36 2.19 6.66
C HIS A 45 -24.51 2.63 5.19
N MET A 46 -25.72 2.70 4.65
CA MET A 46 -25.97 3.05 3.24
C MET A 46 -27.15 4.02 3.05
N GLY A 47 -27.58 4.69 4.12
CA GLY A 47 -28.49 5.83 4.05
C GLY A 47 -29.98 5.52 4.08
N PHE A 48 -30.39 4.28 4.34
CA PHE A 48 -31.82 3.95 4.49
C PHE A 48 -32.48 4.75 5.63
N PRO A 49 -33.75 5.18 5.49
CA PRO A 49 -34.46 5.87 6.56
C PRO A 49 -34.66 5.00 7.82
N LEU A 50 -34.08 5.38 8.95
CA LEU A 50 -34.12 4.61 10.19
C LEU A 50 -35.49 4.61 10.88
N HIS A 51 -36.33 5.63 10.65
CA HIS A 51 -37.72 5.61 11.15
C HIS A 51 -38.58 4.48 10.56
N MET A 52 -38.14 3.87 9.44
CA MET A 52 -38.77 2.67 8.85
C MET A 52 -38.19 1.36 9.41
N GLY A 53 -37.22 1.45 10.32
CA GLY A 53 -36.65 0.30 11.01
C GLY A 53 -37.60 -0.28 12.06
N SER A 54 -37.19 -1.40 12.65
CA SER A 54 -37.84 -1.99 13.83
C SER A 54 -37.10 -1.57 15.11
N LEU A 55 -37.84 -1.46 16.21
CA LEU A 55 -37.30 -1.10 17.52
C LEU A 55 -37.71 -2.15 18.55
N CYS A 56 -36.74 -2.76 19.23
CA CYS A 56 -36.94 -3.73 20.30
C CYS A 56 -35.85 -3.55 21.35
N ASP A 57 -36.20 -3.53 22.64
CA ASP A 57 -35.26 -3.46 23.78
C ASP A 57 -34.17 -2.37 23.62
N GLY A 58 -34.57 -1.17 23.18
CA GLY A 58 -33.68 -0.03 22.95
C GLY A 58 -32.85 -0.09 21.67
N ILE A 59 -32.91 -1.20 20.92
CA ILE A 59 -32.14 -1.43 19.70
C ILE A 59 -32.96 -1.12 18.46
N LEU A 60 -32.53 -0.09 17.73
CA LEU A 60 -33.06 0.29 16.42
C LEU A 60 -32.37 -0.51 15.32
N THR A 61 -33.13 -1.33 14.60
CA THR A 61 -32.65 -2.16 13.50
C THR A 61 -33.08 -1.55 12.16
N CYS A 62 -32.10 -1.19 11.33
CA CYS A 62 -32.35 -0.71 9.98
C CYS A 62 -33.05 -1.77 9.13
N HIS A 63 -34.14 -1.42 8.46
CA HIS A 63 -34.93 -2.38 7.66
C HIS A 63 -34.18 -2.96 6.47
N TRP A 64 -33.17 -2.26 5.93
CA TRP A 64 -32.53 -2.66 4.68
C TRP A 64 -31.45 -3.73 4.87
N HIS A 65 -30.41 -3.43 5.67
CA HIS A 65 -29.26 -4.32 5.86
C HIS A 65 -29.17 -4.84 7.30
N HIS A 66 -30.16 -4.52 8.14
CA HIS A 66 -30.25 -4.97 9.53
C HIS A 66 -29.10 -4.52 10.44
N ALA A 67 -28.46 -3.39 10.11
CA ALA A 67 -27.56 -2.71 11.04
C ALA A 67 -28.35 -2.27 12.30
N ARG A 68 -27.80 -2.55 13.47
CA ARG A 68 -28.42 -2.32 14.78
C ARG A 68 -27.71 -1.21 15.52
N PHE A 69 -28.50 -0.36 16.17
CA PHE A 69 -28.03 0.82 16.89
C PHE A 69 -28.72 0.93 18.23
N ASP A 70 -27.96 1.18 19.29
CA ASP A 70 -28.52 1.60 20.57
C ASP A 70 -29.10 3.01 20.45
N LEU A 71 -30.38 3.19 20.80
CA LEU A 71 -31.05 4.50 20.75
C LEU A 71 -30.44 5.53 21.70
N GLN A 72 -29.85 5.09 22.81
CA GLN A 72 -29.34 5.99 23.83
C GLN A 72 -27.99 6.61 23.42
N SER A 73 -27.04 5.77 23.03
CA SER A 73 -25.68 6.20 22.67
C SER A 73 -25.47 6.44 21.17
N GLY A 74 -26.32 5.86 20.32
CA GLY A 74 -26.12 5.78 18.87
C GLY A 74 -25.09 4.72 18.44
N GLY A 75 -24.52 3.98 19.40
CA GLY A 75 -23.50 2.98 19.15
C GLY A 75 -24.03 1.81 18.32
N THR A 76 -23.26 1.37 17.34
CA THR A 76 -23.65 0.21 16.53
C THR A 76 -23.19 -1.11 17.16
N LEU A 77 -24.02 -2.15 17.05
CA LEU A 77 -23.62 -3.53 17.36
C LEU A 77 -22.93 -4.22 16.17
N ASP A 78 -22.95 -3.58 15.00
CA ASP A 78 -22.54 -4.15 13.73
C ASP A 78 -21.35 -3.34 13.19
N PRO A 79 -20.11 -3.84 13.31
CA PRO A 79 -18.90 -3.03 13.07
C PRO A 79 -18.71 -2.58 11.61
N TRP A 80 -19.42 -3.21 10.67
CA TRP A 80 -19.51 -2.83 9.27
C TRP A 80 -20.42 -1.62 9.03
N ALA A 81 -21.24 -1.26 10.01
CA ALA A 81 -21.91 0.02 10.11
C ALA A 81 -21.10 0.97 11.00
N ASP A 82 -21.56 2.19 11.05
CA ASP A 82 -20.93 3.30 11.76
C ASP A 82 -21.91 3.76 12.85
N ASP A 83 -21.45 4.40 13.93
CA ASP A 83 -22.38 4.94 14.93
C ASP A 83 -23.31 5.99 14.32
N VAL A 84 -24.59 5.95 14.72
CA VAL A 84 -25.60 6.92 14.28
C VAL A 84 -25.53 8.18 15.15
N PRO A 85 -25.52 9.39 14.56
CA PRO A 85 -25.56 10.62 15.35
C PRO A 85 -26.83 10.71 16.21
N ILE A 86 -26.67 11.10 17.47
CA ILE A 86 -27.77 11.32 18.43
C ILE A 86 -28.03 12.81 18.63
N TYR A 87 -29.28 13.18 18.92
CA TYR A 87 -29.72 14.55 19.13
C TYR A 87 -30.35 14.70 20.52
N ARG A 88 -30.15 15.85 21.16
CA ARG A 88 -30.74 16.10 22.49
C ARG A 88 -32.25 16.27 22.37
N THR A 89 -32.97 15.65 23.29
CA THR A 89 -34.43 15.73 23.39
C THR A 89 -34.83 16.42 24.70
N ARG A 90 -35.99 17.08 24.69
CA ARG A 90 -36.61 17.70 25.86
C ARG A 90 -38.12 17.49 25.78
N VAL A 91 -38.72 17.17 26.92
CA VAL A 91 -40.18 17.04 27.06
C VAL A 91 -40.70 18.13 27.98
N GLU A 92 -41.67 18.90 27.52
CA GLU A 92 -42.35 19.94 28.30
C GLU A 92 -43.83 19.96 27.99
N ASP A 93 -44.68 19.96 29.02
CA ASP A 93 -46.14 19.96 28.87
C ASP A 93 -46.65 18.89 27.87
N GLY A 94 -46.04 17.70 27.91
CA GLY A 94 -46.36 16.59 27.00
C GLY A 94 -45.91 16.77 25.54
N LYS A 95 -45.15 17.83 25.23
CA LYS A 95 -44.58 18.14 23.92
C LYS A 95 -43.10 17.79 23.87
N VAL A 96 -42.68 17.19 22.76
CA VAL A 96 -41.29 16.80 22.51
C VAL A 96 -40.61 17.82 21.62
N TRP A 97 -39.40 18.17 22.01
CA TRP A 97 -38.52 19.09 21.32
C TRP A 97 -37.15 18.46 21.10
N VAL A 98 -36.50 18.77 19.99
CA VAL A 98 -35.20 18.21 19.61
C VAL A 98 -34.23 19.32 19.19
N GLU A 99 -32.99 19.26 19.67
CA GLU A 99 -31.95 20.18 19.19
C GLU A 99 -31.59 19.88 17.72
N PRO A 100 -31.39 20.89 16.85
CA PRO A 100 -31.09 20.68 15.44
C PRO A 100 -29.67 20.16 15.18
N GLU A 101 -28.76 20.34 16.14
CA GLU A 101 -27.37 19.91 16.06
C GLU A 101 -27.16 18.57 16.79
N PRO A 102 -26.37 17.64 16.22
CA PRO A 102 -26.07 16.38 16.88
C PRO A 102 -25.22 16.62 18.12
N CYS A 103 -25.40 15.77 19.14
CA CYS A 103 -24.67 15.87 20.42
C CYS A 103 -23.15 15.70 20.25
N ARG A 104 -22.72 15.02 19.19
CA ARG A 104 -21.32 14.73 18.89
C ARG A 104 -21.09 14.84 17.39
N GLN A 105 -20.11 15.66 17.01
CA GLN A 105 -19.53 15.62 15.68
C GLN A 105 -18.35 14.66 15.67
N ARG A 106 -18.10 14.02 14.52
CA ARG A 106 -16.94 13.13 14.40
C ARG A 106 -15.65 13.96 14.37
N SER A 107 -14.76 13.64 15.30
CA SER A 107 -13.39 14.15 15.33
C SER A 107 -12.51 13.43 14.33
N MET A 108 -11.41 14.08 13.94
CA MET A 108 -10.35 13.48 13.14
C MET A 108 -9.82 12.17 13.77
N GLU A 109 -9.69 12.12 15.10
CA GLU A 109 -9.24 10.92 15.82
C GLU A 109 -10.22 9.74 15.65
N GLN A 110 -11.53 10.01 15.67
CA GLN A 110 -12.53 8.98 15.41
C GLN A 110 -12.43 8.43 13.98
N TYR A 111 -12.17 9.27 12.98
CA TYR A 111 -11.93 8.77 11.62
C TYR A 111 -10.65 7.96 11.51
N ARG A 112 -9.55 8.36 12.18
CA ARG A 112 -8.31 7.56 12.23
C ARG A 112 -8.56 6.20 12.88
N ARG A 113 -9.34 6.17 13.97
CA ARG A 113 -9.74 4.91 14.62
C ARG A 113 -10.58 4.04 13.69
N ARG A 114 -11.60 4.60 13.03
CA ARG A 114 -12.44 3.85 12.08
C ARG A 114 -11.66 3.35 10.87
N LEU A 115 -10.65 4.09 10.40
CA LEU A 115 -9.76 3.59 9.36
C LEU A 115 -9.04 2.31 9.83
N ARG A 116 -8.44 2.33 11.04
CA ARG A 116 -7.76 1.16 11.60
C ARG A 116 -8.71 -0.02 11.78
N GLU A 117 -9.85 0.18 12.43
CA GLU A 117 -10.87 -0.88 12.63
C GLU A 117 -11.36 -1.44 11.28
N GLY A 118 -11.56 -0.57 10.29
CA GLY A 118 -11.95 -0.97 8.94
C GLY A 118 -10.88 -1.83 8.26
N MET A 119 -9.60 -1.52 8.47
CA MET A 119 -8.49 -2.34 7.94
C MET A 119 -8.36 -3.67 8.70
N GLU A 120 -8.43 -3.64 10.04
CA GLU A 120 -8.36 -4.83 10.92
C GLU A 120 -9.45 -5.86 10.60
N GLN A 121 -10.68 -5.39 10.36
CA GLN A 121 -11.82 -6.23 10.05
C GLN A 121 -12.06 -6.42 8.54
N ASN A 122 -11.19 -5.86 7.69
CA ASN A 122 -11.31 -5.91 6.23
C ASN A 122 -12.67 -5.41 5.69
N LEU A 123 -13.13 -4.28 6.21
CA LEU A 123 -14.42 -3.65 5.92
C LEU A 123 -14.25 -2.50 4.92
N SER A 124 -14.38 -2.80 3.62
CA SER A 124 -14.12 -1.83 2.55
C SER A 124 -14.92 -0.53 2.66
N LEU A 125 -16.22 -0.61 2.96
CA LEU A 125 -17.06 0.59 3.08
C LEU A 125 -16.68 1.47 4.29
N VAL A 126 -16.20 0.86 5.37
CA VAL A 126 -15.69 1.58 6.55
C VAL A 126 -14.40 2.30 6.19
N ILE A 127 -13.48 1.62 5.49
CA ILE A 127 -12.24 2.22 4.98
C ILE A 127 -12.57 3.42 4.07
N ALA A 128 -13.51 3.27 3.13
CA ALA A 128 -13.91 4.35 2.22
C ALA A 128 -14.41 5.59 2.97
N LYS A 129 -15.33 5.41 3.93
CA LYS A 129 -15.88 6.52 4.72
C LYS A 129 -14.84 7.17 5.62
N ALA A 130 -13.94 6.38 6.19
CA ALA A 130 -12.87 6.89 7.02
C ALA A 130 -11.89 7.75 6.20
N VAL A 131 -11.51 7.32 5.00
CA VAL A 131 -10.67 8.11 4.07
C VAL A 131 -11.36 9.42 3.70
N ILE A 132 -12.64 9.38 3.32
CA ILE A 132 -13.41 10.60 3.01
C ILE A 132 -13.42 11.53 4.23
N GLY A 133 -13.77 11.02 5.41
CA GLY A 133 -13.84 11.82 6.62
C GLY A 133 -12.50 12.44 7.04
N LEU A 134 -11.39 11.71 6.87
CA LEU A 134 -10.04 12.23 7.13
C LEU A 134 -9.68 13.35 6.15
N MET A 135 -9.92 13.13 4.85
CA MET A 135 -9.63 14.11 3.80
C MET A 135 -10.48 15.38 3.97
N GLU A 136 -11.78 15.25 4.29
CA GLU A 136 -12.67 16.37 4.58
C GLU A 136 -12.28 17.11 5.87
N ALA A 137 -11.73 16.40 6.86
CA ALA A 137 -11.21 16.99 8.10
C ALA A 137 -9.83 17.65 7.94
N GLY A 138 -9.23 17.64 6.74
CA GLY A 138 -7.95 18.26 6.45
C GLY A 138 -6.72 17.41 6.78
N GLU A 139 -6.88 16.10 6.98
CA GLU A 139 -5.75 15.18 7.12
C GLU A 139 -4.97 15.10 5.80
N SER A 140 -3.64 15.13 5.87
CA SER A 140 -2.82 14.95 4.66
C SER A 140 -2.98 13.53 4.08
N PRO A 141 -3.06 13.38 2.74
CA PRO A 141 -3.06 12.07 2.08
C PRO A 141 -1.90 11.16 2.51
N GLN A 142 -0.72 11.75 2.74
CA GLN A 142 0.48 11.03 3.17
C GLN A 142 0.34 10.45 4.58
N SER A 143 -0.34 11.14 5.50
CA SER A 143 -0.62 10.63 6.85
C SER A 143 -1.60 9.45 6.81
N ILE A 144 -2.62 9.52 5.93
CA ILE A 144 -3.55 8.42 5.70
C ILE A 144 -2.80 7.20 5.13
N ALA A 145 -1.94 7.41 4.13
CA ALA A 145 -1.12 6.37 3.55
C ALA A 145 -0.14 5.76 4.57
N ARG A 146 0.47 6.59 5.44
CA ARG A 146 1.35 6.15 6.54
C ARG A 146 0.64 5.16 7.45
N THR A 147 -0.63 5.41 7.79
CA THR A 147 -1.44 4.45 8.57
C THR A 147 -1.58 3.11 7.84
N GLY A 148 -1.80 3.14 6.53
CA GLY A 148 -1.87 1.95 5.70
C GLY A 148 -0.57 1.15 5.65
N VAL A 149 0.56 1.84 5.46
CA VAL A 149 1.89 1.23 5.42
C VAL A 149 2.26 0.62 6.77
N GLU A 150 2.01 1.32 7.87
CA GLU A 150 2.20 0.77 9.22
C GLU A 150 1.40 -0.51 9.41
N PHE A 151 0.12 -0.45 9.07
CA PHE A 151 -0.78 -1.58 9.25
C PHE A 151 -0.32 -2.79 8.42
N GLY A 152 -0.05 -2.60 7.12
CA GLY A 152 0.35 -3.70 6.23
C GLY A 152 1.71 -4.32 6.60
N THR A 153 2.66 -3.51 7.08
CA THR A 153 4.00 -4.00 7.46
C THR A 153 4.02 -4.65 8.84
N ARG A 154 3.03 -4.36 9.69
CA ARG A 154 2.87 -4.91 11.05
C ARG A 154 1.93 -6.12 11.10
N HIS A 155 0.83 -6.10 10.37
CA HIS A 155 -0.23 -7.10 10.46
C HIS A 155 -0.17 -8.16 9.34
N ARG A 156 0.95 -8.25 8.62
CA ARG A 156 1.21 -9.32 7.67
C ARG A 156 2.49 -10.07 8.03
N GLN A 157 2.35 -11.23 8.67
CA GLN A 157 3.48 -12.07 9.06
C GLN A 157 4.40 -12.44 7.88
N ALA A 158 3.83 -12.64 6.69
CA ALA A 158 4.58 -12.94 5.47
C ALA A 158 5.25 -11.71 4.82
N GLY A 159 5.22 -10.53 5.47
CA GLY A 159 5.96 -9.35 5.04
C GLY A 159 5.26 -8.50 3.97
N TRP A 160 6.05 -7.82 3.13
CA TRP A 160 5.60 -7.00 2.02
C TRP A 160 4.96 -7.83 0.89
N ARG A 161 3.96 -7.27 0.18
CA ARG A 161 3.34 -7.88 -1.00
C ARG A 161 2.63 -6.82 -1.87
N SER A 162 1.84 -7.27 -2.85
CA SER A 162 1.13 -6.46 -3.83
C SER A 162 0.29 -5.33 -3.23
N GLY A 163 -0.35 -5.50 -2.08
CA GLY A 163 -1.17 -4.46 -1.46
C GLY A 163 -0.38 -3.23 -1.05
N LEU A 164 0.79 -3.42 -0.44
CA LEU A 164 1.71 -2.32 -0.11
C LEU A 164 2.34 -1.72 -1.38
N THR A 165 2.62 -2.53 -2.40
CA THR A 165 3.06 -2.04 -3.71
C THR A 165 1.99 -1.18 -4.40
N ILE A 166 0.72 -1.60 -4.38
CA ILE A 166 -0.42 -0.85 -4.92
C ILE A 166 -0.60 0.45 -4.16
N LEU A 167 -0.61 0.41 -2.82
CA LEU A 167 -0.71 1.63 -2.00
C LEU A 167 0.43 2.60 -2.32
N THR A 168 1.66 2.12 -2.45
CA THR A 168 2.82 2.94 -2.83
C THR A 168 2.63 3.59 -4.21
N ALA A 169 2.17 2.83 -5.20
CA ALA A 169 1.87 3.34 -6.53
C ALA A 169 0.76 4.41 -6.48
N MET A 170 -0.30 4.18 -5.71
CA MET A 170 -1.40 5.13 -5.53
C MET A 170 -0.91 6.43 -4.86
N VAL A 171 -0.04 6.33 -3.84
CA VAL A 171 0.57 7.49 -3.17
C VAL A 171 1.38 8.34 -4.15
N HIS A 172 2.16 7.69 -5.02
CA HIS A 172 2.92 8.38 -6.07
C HIS A 172 2.05 9.12 -7.09
N LEU A 173 0.81 8.69 -7.29
CA LEU A 173 -0.13 9.34 -8.20
C LEU A 173 -0.84 10.54 -7.55
N LEU A 174 -0.89 10.64 -6.22
CA LEU A 174 -1.67 11.67 -5.51
C LEU A 174 -1.46 13.11 -6.03
N PRO A 175 -0.22 13.57 -6.31
CA PRO A 175 -0.01 14.94 -6.82
C PRO A 175 -0.61 15.19 -8.21
N LYS A 176 -0.94 14.13 -8.96
CA LYS A 176 -1.51 14.18 -10.31
C LYS A 176 -3.04 14.03 -10.32
N LEU A 177 -3.65 13.81 -9.16
CA LEU A 177 -5.07 13.52 -9.03
C LEU A 177 -5.80 14.72 -8.39
N ASP A 178 -7.05 14.92 -8.81
CA ASP A 178 -7.97 15.82 -8.12
C ASP A 178 -8.39 15.25 -6.75
N HIS A 179 -9.12 16.03 -5.96
CA HIS A 179 -9.51 15.61 -4.60
C HIS A 179 -10.27 14.27 -4.58
N ARG A 180 -11.17 14.05 -5.55
CA ARG A 180 -11.90 12.77 -5.67
C ARG A 180 -10.97 11.62 -6.06
N GLY A 181 -10.08 11.84 -7.01
CA GLY A 181 -9.07 10.88 -7.41
C GLY A 181 -8.13 10.49 -6.26
N GLN A 182 -7.72 11.46 -5.42
CA GLN A 182 -6.91 11.18 -4.23
C GLN A 182 -7.62 10.27 -3.24
N ILE A 183 -8.91 10.53 -2.95
CA ILE A 183 -9.74 9.67 -2.10
C ILE A 183 -9.80 8.24 -2.68
N LEU A 184 -10.07 8.11 -3.98
CA LEU A 184 -10.16 6.82 -4.65
C LEU A 184 -8.82 6.06 -4.63
N ALA A 185 -7.71 6.74 -4.88
CA ALA A 185 -6.37 6.16 -4.87
C ALA A 185 -6.01 5.62 -3.47
N LEU A 186 -6.23 6.41 -2.42
CA LEU A 186 -6.02 5.98 -1.04
C LEU A 186 -6.92 4.80 -0.68
N TYR A 187 -8.21 4.89 -0.99
CA TYR A 187 -9.16 3.80 -0.76
C TYR A 187 -8.71 2.48 -1.41
N GLN A 188 -8.33 2.53 -2.70
CA GLN A 188 -7.87 1.35 -3.42
C GLN A 188 -6.64 0.73 -2.72
N GLY A 189 -5.60 1.53 -2.45
CA GLY A 189 -4.40 1.05 -1.77
C GLY A 189 -4.70 0.41 -0.42
N LEU A 190 -5.51 1.08 0.41
CA LEU A 190 -5.82 0.64 1.78
C LEU A 190 -6.67 -0.64 1.80
N VAL A 191 -7.62 -0.81 0.88
CA VAL A 191 -8.42 -2.04 0.77
C VAL A 191 -7.55 -3.23 0.36
N HIS A 192 -6.61 -3.04 -0.57
CA HIS A 192 -5.69 -4.10 -0.96
C HIS A 192 -4.77 -4.50 0.20
N VAL A 193 -4.25 -3.53 0.96
CA VAL A 193 -3.47 -3.80 2.18
C VAL A 193 -4.30 -4.55 3.23
N ALA A 194 -5.53 -4.11 3.49
CA ALA A 194 -6.44 -4.75 4.45
C ALA A 194 -6.74 -6.20 4.06
N ARG A 195 -7.08 -6.44 2.78
CA ARG A 195 -7.38 -7.78 2.26
C ARG A 195 -6.21 -8.75 2.41
N GLU A 196 -4.98 -8.30 2.16
CA GLU A 196 -3.79 -9.14 2.27
C GLU A 196 -3.34 -9.40 3.71
N SER A 197 -3.75 -8.55 4.63
CA SER A 197 -3.46 -8.67 6.07
C SER A 197 -4.58 -9.39 6.83
N ALA A 198 -5.74 -9.61 6.20
CA ALA A 198 -6.89 -10.23 6.83
C ALA A 198 -6.56 -11.64 7.36
N GLY A 199 -6.81 -11.87 8.64
CA GLY A 199 -6.53 -13.15 9.31
C GLY A 199 -5.05 -13.44 9.55
N MET A 200 -4.14 -12.49 9.27
CA MET A 200 -2.71 -12.65 9.47
C MET A 200 -2.27 -12.20 10.87
N GLY A 201 -1.20 -12.80 11.37
CA GLY A 201 -0.61 -12.45 12.66
C GLY A 201 0.20 -11.15 12.64
N THR A 202 0.38 -10.57 13.83
CA THR A 202 1.26 -9.41 14.02
C THR A 202 2.73 -9.84 13.94
N ARG A 203 3.52 -9.04 13.23
CA ARG A 203 4.97 -9.19 13.13
C ARG A 203 5.66 -8.33 14.19
N PHE A 204 6.55 -8.96 14.95
CA PHE A 204 7.36 -8.31 15.98
C PHE A 204 8.80 -8.22 15.50
N LEU A 205 9.39 -7.02 15.61
CA LEU A 205 10.79 -6.81 15.24
C LEU A 205 11.71 -7.40 16.30
N GLN A 206 12.88 -7.87 15.86
CA GLN A 206 13.97 -8.21 16.75
C GLN A 206 14.72 -6.96 17.25
N GLU A 207 15.60 -7.14 18.22
CA GLU A 207 16.51 -6.08 18.66
C GLU A 207 17.79 -6.06 17.79
N PRO A 208 18.33 -4.85 17.49
CA PRO A 208 19.61 -4.72 16.81
C PRO A 208 20.76 -5.31 17.61
N LEU A 209 21.88 -5.58 16.94
CA LEU A 209 23.10 -6.05 17.59
C LEU A 209 23.67 -4.95 18.50
N PRO A 210 24.28 -5.31 19.65
CA PRO A 210 24.94 -4.37 20.55
C PRO A 210 26.32 -3.99 20.01
N VAL A 211 26.39 -3.42 18.81
CA VAL A 211 27.65 -3.03 18.15
C VAL A 211 27.86 -1.53 18.26
N GLU A 212 29.05 -1.13 18.71
CA GLU A 212 29.55 0.25 18.65
C GLU A 212 30.42 0.42 17.40
N GLY A 213 30.22 1.50 16.62
CA GLY A 213 31.02 1.78 15.43
C GLY A 213 30.83 0.80 14.27
N ALA A 214 29.58 0.61 13.83
CA ALA A 214 29.26 -0.34 12.76
C ALA A 214 29.92 0.03 11.41
N ASP A 215 30.77 -0.84 10.89
CA ASP A 215 31.36 -0.72 9.55
C ASP A 215 30.32 -1.09 8.46
N PRO A 216 29.96 -0.16 7.55
CA PRO A 216 29.01 -0.42 6.48
C PRO A 216 29.37 -1.59 5.59
N LYS A 217 30.66 -1.77 5.27
CA LYS A 217 31.09 -2.88 4.41
C LYS A 217 30.93 -4.22 5.11
N ARG A 218 31.19 -4.27 6.42
CA ARG A 218 31.01 -5.49 7.23
C ARG A 218 29.54 -5.86 7.37
N LEU A 219 28.68 -4.91 7.73
CA LEU A 219 27.24 -5.19 7.83
C LEU A 219 26.66 -5.62 6.48
N ALA A 220 27.07 -5.02 5.37
CA ALA A 220 26.62 -5.43 4.05
C ALA A 220 27.01 -6.89 3.72
N ARG A 221 28.22 -7.31 4.07
CA ARG A 221 28.64 -8.73 3.92
C ARG A 221 27.82 -9.67 4.80
N TRP A 222 27.53 -9.29 6.05
CA TRP A 222 26.70 -10.10 6.94
C TRP A 222 25.27 -10.22 6.45
N TYR A 223 24.69 -9.11 5.97
CA TYR A 223 23.34 -9.09 5.41
C TYR A 223 23.24 -10.01 4.18
N ARG A 224 24.14 -9.84 3.20
CA ARG A 224 24.21 -10.69 2.00
C ARG A 224 24.38 -12.17 2.35
N ARG A 225 25.30 -12.48 3.29
CA ARG A 225 25.50 -13.87 3.74
C ARG A 225 24.26 -14.45 4.41
N SER A 226 23.54 -13.66 5.20
CA SER A 226 22.30 -14.10 5.87
C SER A 226 21.21 -14.39 4.86
N VAL A 227 21.02 -13.51 3.86
CA VAL A 227 20.09 -13.74 2.75
C VAL A 227 20.48 -14.99 1.95
N GLU A 228 21.77 -15.16 1.65
CA GLU A 228 22.29 -16.31 0.89
C GLU A 228 21.96 -17.65 1.55
N VAL A 229 22.12 -17.75 2.88
CA VAL A 229 21.77 -18.96 3.64
C VAL A 229 20.32 -18.98 4.13
N ARG A 230 19.47 -18.05 3.64
CA ARG A 230 18.05 -17.90 4.00
C ARG A 230 17.79 -17.69 5.50
N ASP A 231 18.77 -17.14 6.22
CA ASP A 231 18.66 -16.71 7.61
C ASP A 231 18.00 -15.33 7.71
N ILE A 232 16.67 -15.34 7.65
CA ILE A 232 15.83 -14.13 7.70
C ILE A 232 15.99 -13.41 9.04
N GLN A 233 16.19 -14.15 10.13
CA GLN A 233 16.34 -13.55 11.46
C GLN A 233 17.68 -12.85 11.62
N GLY A 234 18.77 -13.46 11.13
CA GLY A 234 20.08 -12.83 11.05
C GLY A 234 20.07 -11.58 10.18
N ALA A 235 19.46 -11.66 9.00
CA ALA A 235 19.30 -10.51 8.10
C ALA A 235 18.53 -9.36 8.77
N GLU A 236 17.46 -9.66 9.51
CA GLU A 236 16.66 -8.65 10.24
C GLU A 236 17.50 -7.94 11.30
N ARG A 237 18.25 -8.68 12.11
CA ARG A 237 19.12 -8.08 13.13
C ARG A 237 20.21 -7.22 12.52
N VAL A 238 20.82 -7.65 11.41
CA VAL A 238 21.85 -6.86 10.70
C VAL A 238 21.25 -5.57 10.14
N LEU A 239 20.08 -5.65 9.50
CA LEU A 239 19.39 -4.48 8.95
C LEU A 239 18.99 -3.47 10.04
N LEU A 240 18.43 -3.95 11.15
CA LEU A 240 18.09 -3.09 12.29
C LEU A 240 19.33 -2.46 12.93
N THR A 241 20.45 -3.18 12.95
CA THR A 241 21.74 -2.63 13.40
C THR A 241 22.21 -1.49 12.49
N ALA A 242 22.12 -1.66 11.16
CA ALA A 242 22.47 -0.62 10.21
C ALA A 242 21.58 0.63 10.36
N ILE A 243 20.27 0.44 10.57
CA ILE A 243 19.33 1.54 10.82
C ILE A 243 19.68 2.27 12.12
N LYS A 244 19.92 1.54 13.22
CA LYS A 244 20.32 2.13 14.52
C LYS A 244 21.66 2.86 14.44
N ALA A 245 22.59 2.36 13.62
CA ALA A 245 23.89 2.98 13.39
C ALA A 245 23.81 4.25 12.52
N GLY A 246 22.62 4.65 12.07
CA GLY A 246 22.42 5.91 11.32
C GLY A 246 22.81 5.83 9.85
N PHE A 247 22.77 4.63 9.24
CA PHE A 247 23.07 4.50 7.81
C PHE A 247 22.09 5.33 6.97
N SER A 248 22.62 5.95 5.92
CA SER A 248 21.80 6.70 4.96
C SER A 248 20.89 5.78 4.16
N GLU A 249 19.86 6.34 3.55
CA GLU A 249 18.95 5.57 2.69
C GLU A 249 19.68 4.95 1.50
N GLN A 250 20.65 5.66 0.95
CA GLN A 250 21.51 5.12 -0.10
C GLN A 250 22.31 3.90 0.40
N GLN A 251 22.93 3.98 1.57
CA GLN A 251 23.69 2.86 2.14
C GLN A 251 22.82 1.63 2.43
N LEU A 252 21.59 1.85 2.92
CA LEU A 252 20.62 0.79 3.16
C LEU A 252 20.13 0.16 1.85
N ALA A 253 19.81 0.99 0.86
CA ALA A 253 19.40 0.54 -0.46
C ALA A 253 20.51 -0.29 -1.13
N ASP A 254 21.76 0.21 -1.14
CA ASP A 254 22.91 -0.50 -1.69
C ASP A 254 23.10 -1.88 -1.04
N MET A 255 23.05 -1.94 0.29
CA MET A 255 23.18 -3.18 1.03
C MET A 255 22.06 -4.18 0.68
N MET A 256 20.81 -3.73 0.68
CA MET A 256 19.66 -4.62 0.50
C MET A 256 19.53 -5.06 -0.96
N MET A 257 19.69 -4.14 -1.92
CA MET A 257 19.59 -4.44 -3.34
C MET A 257 20.75 -5.29 -3.84
N ALA A 258 21.96 -5.14 -3.29
CA ALA A 258 23.07 -6.04 -3.59
C ALA A 258 22.73 -7.50 -3.25
N ALA A 259 22.04 -7.76 -2.14
CA ALA A 259 21.60 -9.12 -1.78
C ALA A 259 20.54 -9.68 -2.74
N VAL A 260 19.69 -8.84 -3.33
CA VAL A 260 18.75 -9.26 -4.38
C VAL A 260 19.51 -9.57 -5.68
N MET A 261 20.48 -8.73 -6.04
CA MET A 261 21.24 -8.82 -7.30
C MET A 261 22.41 -9.81 -7.28
N ASP A 262 22.59 -10.55 -6.18
CA ASP A 262 23.48 -11.70 -6.12
C ASP A 262 22.96 -12.87 -6.97
N HIS A 263 21.66 -12.87 -7.32
CA HIS A 263 20.99 -13.89 -8.14
C HIS A 263 20.22 -13.29 -9.31
N PHE A 264 19.89 -14.13 -10.28
CA PHE A 264 19.24 -13.68 -11.51
C PHE A 264 17.73 -13.62 -11.29
N TYR A 265 17.15 -12.46 -11.63
CA TYR A 265 15.70 -12.22 -11.67
C TYR A 265 14.93 -12.90 -10.52
N MET A 266 15.35 -12.63 -9.29
CA MET A 266 14.87 -13.31 -8.09
C MET A 266 13.35 -13.11 -7.89
N ASP A 267 12.65 -14.22 -7.64
CA ASP A 267 11.19 -14.27 -7.47
C ASP A 267 10.43 -13.57 -8.62
N THR A 268 10.86 -13.84 -9.86
CA THR A 268 10.34 -13.19 -11.08
C THR A 268 10.42 -11.66 -11.06
N GLY A 269 11.40 -11.09 -10.36
CA GLY A 269 11.62 -9.65 -10.24
C GLY A 269 10.90 -8.97 -9.08
N HIS A 270 10.02 -9.68 -8.36
CA HIS A 270 9.31 -9.13 -7.19
C HIS A 270 10.25 -8.69 -6.09
N ALA A 271 11.34 -9.42 -5.87
CA ALA A 271 12.30 -9.08 -4.83
C ALA A 271 12.81 -7.65 -5.03
N LEU A 272 13.26 -7.27 -6.23
CA LEU A 272 13.77 -5.92 -6.48
C LEU A 272 12.65 -4.88 -6.53
N ASP A 273 11.51 -5.19 -7.15
CA ASP A 273 10.36 -4.28 -7.21
C ASP A 273 9.88 -3.89 -5.80
N PHE A 274 9.68 -4.87 -4.92
CA PHE A 274 9.23 -4.60 -3.55
C PHE A 274 10.24 -3.77 -2.77
N HIS A 275 11.55 -4.02 -2.94
CA HIS A 275 12.59 -3.19 -2.33
C HIS A 275 12.51 -1.75 -2.83
N ASN A 276 12.44 -1.54 -4.15
CA ASN A 276 12.31 -0.20 -4.71
C ASN A 276 11.04 0.51 -4.21
N LYS A 277 9.89 -0.19 -4.15
CA LYS A 277 8.61 0.34 -3.65
C LYS A 277 8.68 0.70 -2.16
N ALA A 278 9.40 -0.08 -1.36
CA ALA A 278 9.61 0.24 0.05
C ALA A 278 10.42 1.53 0.25
N PHE A 279 11.47 1.77 -0.54
CA PHE A 279 12.19 3.05 -0.49
C PHE A 279 11.34 4.20 -1.02
N GLU A 280 10.67 4.00 -2.14
CA GLU A 280 9.72 4.94 -2.73
C GLU A 280 8.63 5.42 -1.73
N VAL A 281 8.07 4.51 -0.92
CA VAL A 281 7.06 4.89 0.06
C VAL A 281 7.65 5.65 1.23
N LEU A 282 8.88 5.31 1.67
CA LEU A 282 9.58 6.01 2.74
C LEU A 282 9.88 7.46 2.36
N ASP A 283 10.21 7.72 1.09
CA ASP A 283 10.40 9.08 0.56
C ASP A 283 9.11 9.92 0.68
N GLN A 284 7.93 9.29 0.66
CA GLN A 284 6.62 9.95 0.71
C GLN A 284 6.06 10.10 2.12
N ILE A 285 6.24 9.09 2.99
CA ILE A 285 5.63 9.06 4.32
C ILE A 285 6.61 9.42 5.45
N GLY A 286 7.92 9.50 5.16
CA GLY A 286 8.97 9.80 6.12
C GLY A 286 9.66 8.55 6.70
N SER A 287 10.79 8.78 7.39
CA SER A 287 11.72 7.73 7.82
C SER A 287 11.41 7.09 9.18
N GLU A 288 10.39 7.56 9.90
CA GLU A 288 10.01 7.03 11.22
C GLU A 288 9.68 5.53 11.20
N GLN A 289 9.10 5.07 10.09
CA GLN A 289 8.68 3.67 9.91
C GLN A 289 9.72 2.82 9.17
N ARG A 290 10.93 3.35 8.94
CA ARG A 290 12.00 2.70 8.17
C ARG A 290 12.29 1.27 8.65
N ALA A 291 12.40 1.08 9.96
CA ALA A 291 12.63 -0.23 10.54
C ALA A 291 11.53 -1.22 10.13
N GLN A 292 10.25 -0.89 10.37
CA GLN A 292 9.13 -1.76 10.09
C GLN A 292 8.97 -2.07 8.59
N VAL A 293 9.14 -1.05 7.74
CA VAL A 293 9.02 -1.13 6.29
C VAL A 293 10.11 -2.01 5.69
N LEU A 294 11.39 -1.71 5.93
CA LEU A 294 12.49 -2.41 5.26
C LEU A 294 12.60 -3.87 5.72
N THR A 295 12.39 -4.12 7.02
CA THR A 295 12.41 -5.49 7.55
C THR A 295 11.22 -6.33 7.09
N SER A 296 10.11 -5.70 6.65
CA SER A 296 8.97 -6.43 6.07
C SER A 296 9.28 -7.08 4.72
N LEU A 297 10.37 -6.71 4.06
CA LEU A 297 10.80 -7.33 2.80
C LEU A 297 11.47 -8.70 3.02
N LEU A 298 12.06 -8.90 4.20
CA LEU A 298 12.90 -10.05 4.50
C LEU A 298 12.20 -11.42 4.38
N PRO A 299 10.93 -11.60 4.80
CA PRO A 299 10.24 -12.87 4.63
C PRO A 299 10.23 -13.40 3.19
N ALA A 300 10.28 -12.53 2.17
CA ALA A 300 10.31 -12.94 0.77
C ALA A 300 11.54 -13.81 0.43
N PHE A 301 12.70 -13.56 1.07
CA PHE A 301 13.91 -14.32 0.80
C PHE A 301 13.85 -15.78 1.28
N ARG A 302 12.91 -16.14 2.16
CA ARG A 302 12.85 -17.50 2.73
C ARG A 302 12.69 -18.56 1.65
N ASN A 303 11.80 -18.29 0.69
CA ASN A 303 11.45 -19.20 -0.39
C ASN A 303 11.69 -18.58 -1.78
N ALA A 304 12.51 -17.53 -1.85
CA ALA A 304 12.78 -16.86 -3.10
C ALA A 304 13.34 -17.85 -4.13
N GLU A 305 12.72 -17.86 -5.30
CA GLU A 305 13.19 -18.57 -6.49
C GLU A 305 14.30 -17.77 -7.15
N ARG A 306 15.31 -18.48 -7.67
CA ARG A 306 16.46 -17.91 -8.36
C ARG A 306 16.37 -18.36 -9.80
N SER A 307 16.21 -17.42 -10.73
CA SER A 307 15.84 -17.76 -12.10
C SER A 307 16.91 -18.60 -12.81
N GLU A 308 18.18 -18.41 -12.47
CA GLU A 308 19.29 -19.21 -13.00
C GLU A 308 19.22 -20.70 -12.63
N GLU A 309 18.47 -21.06 -11.59
CA GLU A 309 18.27 -22.46 -11.16
C GLU A 309 17.14 -23.16 -11.96
N LEU A 310 16.40 -22.42 -12.78
CA LEU A 310 15.24 -22.93 -13.51
C LEU A 310 15.60 -23.43 -14.91
N ILE A 311 14.95 -24.53 -15.30
CA ILE A 311 15.09 -25.10 -16.66
C ILE A 311 14.67 -24.08 -17.73
N SER A 312 13.65 -23.27 -17.46
CA SER A 312 13.15 -22.26 -18.41
C SER A 312 14.16 -21.15 -18.73
N TRP A 313 15.20 -20.97 -17.92
CA TRP A 313 16.29 -20.01 -18.17
C TRP A 313 17.51 -20.64 -18.83
N GLN A 314 17.56 -21.96 -18.89
CA GLN A 314 18.68 -22.71 -19.48
C GLN A 314 18.30 -23.42 -20.79
N SER A 315 17.00 -23.65 -21.04
CA SER A 315 16.50 -24.43 -22.19
C SER A 315 15.12 -23.93 -22.67
N PRO A 316 14.83 -23.94 -23.99
CA PRO A 316 15.73 -24.33 -25.08
C PRO A 316 16.79 -23.26 -25.41
N VAL A 317 16.62 -22.04 -24.89
CA VAL A 317 17.56 -20.94 -25.03
C VAL A 317 18.27 -20.73 -23.70
N ASP A 318 19.58 -20.85 -23.71
CA ASP A 318 20.42 -20.55 -22.55
C ASP A 318 20.56 -19.03 -22.37
N LEU A 319 19.94 -18.51 -21.31
CA LEU A 319 20.02 -17.11 -20.89
C LEU A 319 21.12 -16.88 -19.84
N VAL A 320 21.59 -17.93 -19.16
CA VAL A 320 22.49 -17.81 -18.01
C VAL A 320 23.92 -17.49 -18.45
N THR A 321 24.47 -18.26 -19.40
CA THR A 321 25.87 -18.09 -19.83
C THR A 321 26.17 -16.70 -20.38
N PRO A 322 25.35 -16.12 -21.30
CA PRO A 322 25.60 -14.77 -21.82
C PRO A 322 25.59 -13.70 -20.73
N LEU A 323 24.74 -13.84 -19.70
CA LEU A 323 24.68 -12.90 -18.58
C LEU A 323 25.93 -12.99 -17.70
N GLN A 324 26.42 -14.20 -17.43
CA GLN A 324 27.66 -14.39 -16.67
C GLN A 324 28.86 -13.76 -17.39
N GLU A 325 28.95 -13.92 -18.72
CA GLU A 325 29.97 -13.29 -19.55
C GLU A 325 29.88 -11.75 -19.49
N ALA A 326 28.67 -11.20 -19.61
CA ALA A 326 28.43 -9.76 -19.48
C ALA A 326 28.84 -9.26 -18.09
N PHE A 327 28.47 -9.97 -17.02
CA PHE A 327 28.77 -9.55 -15.65
C PHE A 327 30.26 -9.57 -15.32
N SER A 328 31.02 -10.49 -15.93
CA SER A 328 32.48 -10.46 -15.88
C SER A 328 33.04 -9.18 -16.48
N ARG A 329 32.56 -8.79 -17.67
CA ARG A 329 32.97 -7.55 -18.36
C ARG A 329 32.59 -6.29 -17.57
N LEU A 330 31.38 -6.25 -16.99
CA LEU A 330 30.91 -5.13 -16.18
C LEU A 330 31.83 -4.81 -14.99
N SER A 331 32.54 -5.81 -14.44
CA SER A 331 33.45 -5.61 -13.31
C SER A 331 34.66 -4.74 -13.64
N GLU A 332 34.98 -4.59 -14.92
CA GLU A 332 36.11 -3.80 -15.43
C GLU A 332 35.71 -2.38 -15.85
N ILE A 333 34.40 -2.13 -16.03
CA ILE A 333 33.88 -0.85 -16.50
C ILE A 333 33.87 0.18 -15.36
N ARG A 334 34.37 1.39 -15.66
CA ARG A 334 34.21 2.56 -14.80
C ARG A 334 33.07 3.43 -15.31
N PHE A 335 31.91 3.35 -14.65
CA PHE A 335 30.74 4.17 -14.98
C PHE A 335 31.01 5.65 -14.65
N GLY A 336 30.73 6.55 -15.58
CA GLY A 336 30.89 8.01 -15.39
C GLY A 336 31.58 8.77 -16.53
N MET A 337 32.11 8.07 -17.54
CA MET A 337 32.57 8.70 -18.78
C MET A 337 31.40 8.82 -19.76
N VAL A 338 31.06 10.03 -20.17
CA VAL A 338 29.99 10.29 -21.14
C VAL A 338 30.52 9.98 -22.54
N ALA A 339 29.80 9.14 -23.29
CA ALA A 339 29.94 9.12 -24.74
C ALA A 339 28.62 9.38 -25.44
N HIS A 340 28.75 9.78 -26.70
CA HIS A 340 27.66 10.00 -27.64
C HIS A 340 27.79 8.98 -28.77
N GLY A 341 26.66 8.52 -29.33
CA GLY A 341 26.67 7.69 -30.54
C GLY A 341 26.08 6.28 -30.41
N VAL A 342 25.35 5.95 -29.34
CA VAL A 342 24.51 4.74 -29.33
C VAL A 342 23.14 5.08 -29.91
N ASP A 343 22.68 4.32 -30.90
CA ASP A 343 21.33 4.43 -31.44
C ASP A 343 20.33 3.78 -30.46
N GLU A 344 19.71 4.62 -29.64
CA GLU A 344 18.78 4.17 -28.60
C GLU A 344 17.53 3.51 -29.18
N ARG A 345 17.07 3.92 -30.37
CA ARG A 345 15.88 3.33 -31.01
C ARG A 345 16.20 1.93 -31.50
N ALA A 346 17.33 1.77 -32.18
CA ALA A 346 17.81 0.45 -32.59
C ALA A 346 18.03 -0.48 -31.38
N LEU A 347 18.49 0.06 -30.25
CA LEU A 347 18.66 -0.72 -29.02
C LEU A 347 17.32 -1.17 -28.42
N VAL A 348 16.30 -0.30 -28.38
CA VAL A 348 14.95 -0.68 -27.95
C VAL A 348 14.34 -1.74 -28.86
N ASP A 349 14.45 -1.57 -30.19
CA ASP A 349 13.98 -2.55 -31.17
C ASP A 349 14.70 -3.90 -31.03
N LEU A 350 15.99 -3.88 -30.69
CA LEU A 350 16.76 -5.09 -30.39
C LEU A 350 16.25 -5.78 -29.12
N ILE A 351 16.05 -5.02 -28.03
CA ILE A 351 15.54 -5.55 -26.75
C ILE A 351 14.17 -6.20 -26.97
N LEU A 352 13.28 -5.56 -27.75
CA LEU A 352 11.97 -6.10 -28.10
C LEU A 352 12.03 -7.36 -28.97
N GLY A 353 13.17 -7.64 -29.59
CA GLY A 353 13.40 -8.80 -30.45
C GLY A 353 13.52 -10.12 -29.68
N ASN A 354 13.77 -11.20 -30.43
CA ASN A 354 13.83 -12.57 -29.91
C ASN A 354 15.27 -13.14 -29.87
N ASN A 355 16.30 -12.28 -29.82
CA ASN A 355 17.70 -12.71 -29.79
C ASN A 355 18.38 -12.25 -28.49
N PRO A 356 18.29 -13.04 -27.40
CA PRO A 356 18.81 -12.64 -26.10
C PRO A 356 20.34 -12.51 -26.10
N ARG A 357 21.07 -13.37 -26.82
CA ARG A 357 22.55 -13.28 -26.90
C ARG A 357 22.99 -11.94 -27.50
N ARG A 358 22.41 -11.56 -28.64
CA ARG A 358 22.72 -10.28 -29.28
C ARG A 358 22.32 -9.10 -28.40
N THR A 359 21.16 -9.19 -27.74
CA THR A 359 20.66 -8.16 -26.82
C THR A 359 21.65 -7.92 -25.68
N VAL A 360 22.09 -8.99 -24.99
CA VAL A 360 23.07 -8.90 -23.90
C VAL A 360 24.39 -8.31 -24.38
N THR A 361 24.90 -8.72 -25.55
CA THR A 361 26.15 -8.19 -26.11
C THR A 361 26.04 -6.68 -26.38
N GLU A 362 25.01 -6.23 -27.09
CA GLU A 362 24.85 -4.83 -27.49
C GLU A 362 24.58 -3.92 -26.29
N MET A 363 23.81 -4.39 -25.29
CA MET A 363 23.63 -3.69 -24.02
C MET A 363 24.97 -3.53 -23.27
N THR A 364 25.80 -4.57 -23.27
CA THR A 364 27.12 -4.51 -22.63
C THR A 364 28.05 -3.55 -23.37
N GLU A 365 28.10 -3.61 -24.69
CA GLU A 365 28.87 -2.67 -25.50
C GLU A 365 28.40 -1.23 -25.34
N ALA A 366 27.09 -0.99 -25.19
CA ALA A 366 26.57 0.34 -24.92
C ALA A 366 27.10 0.90 -23.60
N LEU A 367 27.18 0.07 -22.55
CA LEU A 367 27.77 0.45 -21.27
C LEU A 367 29.29 0.68 -21.37
N GLU A 368 30.03 -0.19 -22.08
CA GLU A 368 31.46 -0.02 -22.33
C GLU A 368 31.78 1.24 -23.13
N LYS A 369 30.91 1.58 -24.08
CA LYS A 369 30.98 2.83 -24.84
C LYS A 369 30.66 4.04 -23.97
N GLY A 370 30.19 3.90 -22.73
CA GLY A 370 29.95 5.01 -21.80
C GLY A 370 28.49 5.45 -21.68
N MET A 371 27.52 4.64 -22.11
CA MET A 371 26.11 4.90 -21.80
C MET A 371 25.87 4.85 -20.29
N ALA A 372 25.16 5.84 -19.75
CA ALA A 372 24.81 5.87 -18.34
C ALA A 372 23.90 4.67 -17.99
N PRO A 373 24.22 3.86 -16.95
CA PRO A 373 23.41 2.69 -16.59
C PRO A 373 21.93 3.01 -16.33
N ALA A 374 21.63 4.15 -15.69
CA ALA A 374 20.26 4.58 -15.49
C ALA A 374 19.53 4.86 -16.82
N ARG A 375 20.22 5.37 -17.85
CA ARG A 375 19.62 5.59 -19.18
C ARG A 375 19.35 4.25 -19.88
N LEU A 376 20.30 3.31 -19.82
CA LEU A 376 20.07 1.97 -20.39
C LEU A 376 18.89 1.27 -19.69
N ALA A 377 18.82 1.33 -18.37
CA ALA A 377 17.70 0.80 -17.59
C ALA A 377 16.35 1.44 -17.99
N GLN A 378 16.35 2.74 -18.29
CA GLN A 378 15.17 3.44 -18.79
C GLN A 378 14.72 2.93 -20.17
N LEU A 379 15.67 2.63 -21.08
CA LEU A 379 15.36 2.04 -22.39
C LEU A 379 14.81 0.62 -22.26
N VAL A 380 15.35 -0.19 -21.35
CA VAL A 380 14.80 -1.51 -21.02
C VAL A 380 13.38 -1.39 -20.45
N ALA A 381 13.15 -0.44 -19.54
CA ALA A 381 11.81 -0.20 -19.00
C ALA A 381 10.81 0.28 -20.07
N LEU A 382 11.27 1.09 -21.04
CA LEU A 382 10.46 1.49 -22.20
C LEU A 382 10.11 0.29 -23.07
N ALA A 383 11.09 -0.57 -23.41
CA ALA A 383 10.84 -1.79 -24.16
C ALA A 383 9.83 -2.70 -23.43
N ALA A 384 9.99 -2.89 -22.11
CA ALA A 384 9.04 -3.66 -21.32
C ALA A 384 7.63 -3.05 -21.30
N ALA A 385 7.50 -1.72 -21.27
CA ALA A 385 6.21 -1.04 -21.39
C ALA A 385 5.58 -1.23 -22.78
N GLU A 386 6.36 -1.14 -23.86
CA GLU A 386 5.89 -1.41 -25.21
C GLU A 386 5.42 -2.86 -25.38
N ARG A 387 6.06 -3.83 -24.70
CA ARG A 387 5.55 -5.22 -24.67
C ARG A 387 4.13 -5.30 -24.11
N ILE A 388 3.81 -4.52 -23.06
CA ILE A 388 2.45 -4.45 -22.49
C ILE A 388 1.46 -3.86 -23.49
N GLU A 389 1.83 -2.76 -24.16
CA GLU A 389 0.97 -2.10 -25.15
C GLU A 389 0.67 -3.02 -26.35
N ARG A 390 1.68 -3.78 -26.79
CA ARG A 390 1.55 -4.74 -27.90
C ARG A 390 0.90 -6.06 -27.47
N PHE A 391 0.60 -6.24 -26.18
CA PHE A 391 0.10 -7.49 -25.64
C PHE A 391 -1.38 -7.69 -25.98
N HIS A 392 -1.69 -8.77 -26.70
CA HIS A 392 -3.06 -9.03 -27.15
C HIS A 392 -3.97 -9.49 -25.99
N LEU A 393 -5.19 -8.96 -25.94
CA LEU A 393 -6.18 -9.26 -24.88
C LEU A 393 -6.75 -10.69 -24.93
N GLN A 394 -6.39 -11.49 -25.94
CA GLN A 394 -6.81 -12.90 -26.06
C GLN A 394 -5.82 -13.88 -25.43
N ASN A 395 -4.66 -13.40 -24.99
CA ASN A 395 -3.67 -14.24 -24.31
C ASN A 395 -4.17 -14.65 -22.92
N GLU A 396 -3.62 -15.75 -22.39
CA GLU A 396 -4.00 -16.24 -21.06
C GLU A 396 -3.53 -15.27 -19.96
N PHE A 397 -4.24 -15.30 -18.83
CA PHE A 397 -3.96 -14.40 -17.70
C PHE A 397 -2.53 -14.53 -17.16
N GLU A 398 -1.96 -15.74 -17.18
CA GLU A 398 -0.57 -15.97 -16.76
C GLU A 398 0.45 -15.26 -17.65
N ASP A 399 0.19 -15.18 -18.96
CA ASP A 399 1.09 -14.51 -19.90
C ASP A 399 1.09 -12.99 -19.67
N TRP A 400 -0.05 -12.42 -19.29
CA TRP A 400 -0.16 -11.00 -18.94
C TRP A 400 0.65 -10.66 -17.68
N ILE A 401 0.62 -11.54 -16.67
CA ILE A 401 1.41 -11.37 -15.44
C ILE A 401 2.91 -11.33 -15.74
N ARG A 402 3.39 -12.19 -16.64
CA ARG A 402 4.82 -12.23 -17.01
C ARG A 402 5.30 -10.91 -17.59
N VAL A 403 4.55 -10.34 -18.55
CA VAL A 403 4.92 -9.07 -19.18
C VAL A 403 4.85 -7.91 -18.19
N LEU A 404 3.87 -7.92 -17.28
CA LEU A 404 3.78 -6.95 -16.20
C LEU A 404 5.01 -7.02 -15.26
N HIS A 405 5.43 -8.22 -14.85
CA HIS A 405 6.57 -8.40 -13.95
C HIS A 405 7.87 -7.90 -14.57
N THR A 406 8.09 -8.15 -15.87
CA THR A 406 9.24 -7.61 -16.59
C THR A 406 9.27 -6.09 -16.54
N PHE A 407 8.12 -5.44 -16.74
CA PHE A 407 8.03 -3.98 -16.64
C PHE A 407 8.27 -3.45 -15.23
N THR A 408 7.65 -4.03 -14.20
CA THR A 408 7.83 -3.56 -12.82
C THR A 408 9.27 -3.75 -12.35
N HIS A 409 9.91 -4.87 -12.70
CA HIS A 409 11.33 -5.10 -12.46
C HIS A 409 12.21 -4.07 -13.19
N ALA A 410 12.04 -3.89 -14.50
CA ALA A 410 12.83 -2.94 -15.29
C ALA A 410 12.67 -1.50 -14.77
N HIS A 411 11.45 -1.10 -14.41
CA HIS A 411 11.18 0.18 -13.77
C HIS A 411 11.88 0.28 -12.40
N ALA A 412 11.83 -0.75 -11.58
CA ALA A 412 12.50 -0.80 -10.28
C ALA A 412 14.03 -0.68 -10.41
N VAL A 413 14.64 -1.33 -11.41
CA VAL A 413 16.07 -1.18 -11.73
C VAL A 413 16.38 0.28 -12.09
N HIS A 414 15.61 0.89 -12.99
CA HIS A 414 15.80 2.28 -13.39
C HIS A 414 15.70 3.24 -12.20
N GLN A 415 14.67 3.14 -11.36
CA GLN A 415 14.54 4.00 -10.18
C GLN A 415 15.64 3.75 -9.16
N SER A 416 16.06 2.50 -8.98
CA SER A 416 17.17 2.14 -8.08
C SER A 416 18.49 2.73 -8.54
N LEU A 417 18.78 2.68 -9.86
CA LEU A 417 20.00 3.26 -10.44
C LEU A 417 20.00 4.80 -10.41
N ARG A 418 18.84 5.45 -10.37
CA ARG A 418 18.74 6.89 -10.11
C ARG A 418 19.06 7.26 -8.66
N ARG A 419 18.83 6.33 -7.72
CA ARG A 419 19.12 6.50 -6.29
C ARG A 419 20.58 6.19 -5.97
N SER A 420 21.12 5.12 -6.53
CA SER A 420 22.49 4.69 -6.30
C SER A 420 23.07 3.91 -7.47
N LEU A 421 24.35 4.12 -7.75
CA LEU A 421 25.07 3.44 -8.81
C LEU A 421 26.05 2.43 -8.20
N THR A 422 25.65 1.16 -8.15
CA THR A 422 26.51 0.06 -7.72
C THR A 422 26.67 -0.98 -8.84
N PRO A 423 27.83 -1.65 -8.95
CA PRO A 423 28.03 -2.70 -9.94
C PRO A 423 26.97 -3.81 -9.87
N GLU A 424 26.53 -4.17 -8.66
CA GLU A 424 25.47 -5.14 -8.45
C GLU A 424 24.13 -4.69 -9.05
N LEU A 425 23.73 -3.42 -8.87
CA LEU A 425 22.48 -2.90 -9.44
C LEU A 425 22.51 -2.82 -10.97
N VAL A 426 23.67 -2.55 -11.58
CA VAL A 426 23.81 -2.52 -13.05
C VAL A 426 23.48 -3.88 -13.67
N ARG A 427 23.76 -5.00 -12.98
CA ARG A 427 23.38 -6.34 -13.45
C ARG A 427 21.88 -6.49 -13.63
N GLY A 428 21.09 -5.84 -12.79
CA GLY A 428 19.63 -5.89 -12.84
C GLY A 428 19.02 -5.43 -14.15
N ILE A 429 19.74 -4.58 -14.92
CA ILE A 429 19.31 -4.08 -16.23
C ILE A 429 19.04 -5.23 -17.20
N TYR A 430 19.85 -6.28 -17.15
CA TYR A 430 19.81 -7.39 -18.09
C TYR A 430 18.66 -8.37 -17.84
N HIS A 431 18.04 -8.33 -16.65
CA HIS A 431 16.95 -9.23 -16.32
C HIS A 431 15.58 -8.74 -16.83
N GLY A 432 15.48 -7.51 -17.32
CA GLY A 432 14.23 -6.91 -17.81
C GLY A 432 14.11 -6.84 -19.35
N GLY A 433 15.12 -7.34 -20.08
CA GLY A 433 15.22 -7.25 -21.55
C GLY A 433 14.43 -8.32 -22.27
#